data_AF-A0A7K5KY37-F1
#
_entry.id   AF-A0A7K5KY37-F1
#
_cell.length_a   1.000
_cell.length_b   1.000
_cell.length_c   1.000
_cell.angle_alpha   90.00
_cell.angle_beta   90.00
_cell.angle_gamma   90.00
#
_symmetry.space_group_name_H-M   'P 1'
#
loop_
_entity.id
_entity.type
_entity.pdbx_description
1 polymer ?
#
loop_
_entity_poly.entity_id
_entity_poly.type
_entity_poly.pdbx_seq_one_letter_code
_entity_poly.pdbx_strand_id
1 'polypeptide(L)'
;QVLAHNRHTFTTVSQRLLIAVTPAPGGDAPFQAEFLVGNRNVEELLPEAAREMFLQASAGVWERGDLHVINVTSALDRGGRVPLPIEGRREGVYVQVGSHSPFSPCLVSAVSPQSQSRCHRGQRPLASCYDTFAPHFSIRWCNLTLLQVWPSPTTPGPVWGLGVLEDGGDFEPPTEVTPRELLPAFLVTLLVPLAVAVLLCLLLGHLMCCRREGV
;
A
#
# COMPACT_ATOMS: atom_id res chain seq x y z
N GLN A 1 0.44 11.56 -12.90
CA GLN A 1 0.81 10.63 -14.00
C GLN A 1 1.60 9.49 -13.39
N VAL A 2 1.24 8.24 -13.68
CA VAL A 2 1.95 7.05 -13.16
C VAL A 2 2.77 6.47 -14.31
N LEU A 3 4.07 6.32 -14.09
CA LEU A 3 4.99 5.68 -15.03
C LEU A 3 5.36 4.29 -14.47
N ALA A 4 4.95 3.24 -15.17
CA ALA A 4 5.32 1.87 -14.86
C ALA A 4 6.38 1.38 -15.86
N HIS A 5 7.34 0.58 -15.40
CA HIS A 5 8.30 -0.10 -16.25
C HIS A 5 8.24 -1.60 -16.00
N ASN A 6 8.23 -2.39 -17.07
CA ASN A 6 8.36 -3.83 -16.95
C ASN A 6 9.83 -4.16 -16.65
N ARG A 7 10.09 -4.82 -15.51
CA ARG A 7 11.44 -5.15 -15.06
C ARG A 7 12.18 -6.14 -15.98
N HIS A 8 11.45 -6.96 -16.75
CA HIS A 8 12.03 -7.99 -17.63
C HIS A 8 12.23 -7.48 -19.06
N THR A 9 11.28 -6.69 -19.57
CA THR A 9 11.31 -6.22 -20.96
C THR A 9 11.73 -4.76 -21.09
N PHE A 10 11.91 -4.04 -19.99
CA PHE A 10 12.22 -2.61 -19.91
C PHE A 10 11.21 -1.69 -20.63
N THR A 11 10.06 -2.22 -21.04
CA THR A 11 9.00 -1.45 -21.68
C THR A 11 8.35 -0.52 -20.66
N THR A 12 8.13 0.73 -21.03
CA THR A 12 7.47 1.73 -20.18
C THR A 12 6.02 1.94 -20.62
N VAL A 13 5.14 2.10 -19.64
CA VAL A 13 3.74 2.49 -19.84
C VAL A 13 3.46 3.69 -18.96
N SER A 14 2.82 4.71 -19.52
CA SER A 14 2.38 5.90 -18.79
C SER A 14 0.87 5.96 -18.79
N GLN A 15 0.26 6.09 -17.61
CA GLN A 15 -1.17 6.25 -17.47
C GLN A 15 -1.51 7.43 -16.56
N ARG A 16 -2.54 8.20 -16.94
CA ARG A 16 -3.07 9.26 -16.08
C ARG A 16 -4.01 8.62 -15.06
N LEU A 17 -3.62 8.65 -13.79
CA LEU A 17 -4.47 8.27 -12.67
C LEU A 17 -5.19 9.52 -12.17
N LEU A 18 -6.53 9.49 -12.15
CA LEU A 18 -7.35 10.54 -11.56
C LEU A 18 -7.79 10.07 -10.17
N ILE A 19 -7.38 10.79 -9.13
CA ILE A 19 -7.76 10.51 -7.74
C ILE A 19 -8.78 11.57 -7.36
N ALA A 20 -10.04 11.17 -7.25
CA ALA A 20 -11.09 12.01 -6.72
C ALA A 20 -11.23 11.72 -5.22
N VAL A 21 -11.02 12.74 -4.39
CA VAL A 21 -11.26 12.65 -2.94
C VAL A 21 -12.61 13.30 -2.68
N THR A 22 -13.58 12.49 -2.27
CA THR A 22 -14.91 12.96 -1.89
C THR A 22 -15.15 12.66 -0.41
N PRO A 23 -15.80 13.55 0.34
CA PRO A 23 -16.19 13.26 1.72
C PRO A 23 -17.02 11.97 1.78
N ALA A 24 -16.77 11.15 2.80
CA ALA A 24 -17.57 9.94 3.01
C ALA A 24 -19.04 10.33 3.29
N PRO A 25 -20.01 9.67 2.63
CA PRO A 25 -21.42 9.92 2.91
C PRO A 25 -21.71 9.54 4.37
N GLY A 26 -22.10 10.52 5.19
CA GLY A 26 -22.35 10.34 6.62
C GLY A 26 -21.18 10.67 7.56
N GLY A 27 -20.05 11.16 7.03
CA GLY A 27 -18.86 11.48 7.82
C GLY A 27 -18.08 10.25 8.28
N ASP A 28 -17.16 10.44 9.23
CA ASP A 28 -16.31 9.35 9.73
C ASP A 28 -17.15 8.25 10.40
N ALA A 29 -16.92 6.99 10.01
CA ALA A 29 -17.54 5.85 10.66
C ALA A 29 -17.03 5.68 12.10
N PRO A 30 -17.90 5.82 13.13
CA PRO A 30 -17.50 5.70 14.52
C PRO A 30 -17.17 4.26 14.93
N PHE A 31 -17.73 3.25 14.26
CA PHE A 31 -17.43 1.85 14.54
C PHE A 31 -16.57 1.28 13.41
N GLN A 32 -15.35 0.86 13.75
CA GLN A 32 -14.40 0.36 12.77
C GLN A 32 -13.87 -0.99 13.21
N ALA A 33 -13.76 -1.93 12.28
CA ALA A 33 -13.16 -3.22 12.53
C ALA A 33 -12.03 -3.47 11.54
N GLU A 34 -10.92 -4.00 12.03
CA GLU A 34 -9.78 -4.35 11.21
C GLU A 34 -9.62 -5.86 11.13
N PHE A 35 -9.68 -6.37 9.90
CA PHE A 35 -9.60 -7.79 9.58
C PHE A 35 -8.24 -8.10 8.96
N LEU A 36 -7.53 -9.09 9.49
CA LEU A 36 -6.36 -9.65 8.82
C LEU A 36 -6.79 -10.79 7.88
N VAL A 37 -6.72 -10.52 6.57
CA VAL A 37 -6.98 -11.48 5.50
C VAL A 37 -5.70 -12.21 5.17
N GLY A 38 -5.62 -13.51 5.45
CA GLY A 38 -4.38 -14.29 5.32
C GLY A 38 -4.09 -14.85 3.92
N ASN A 39 -5.08 -14.84 3.01
CA ASN A 39 -4.99 -15.47 1.68
C ASN A 39 -5.05 -14.46 0.52
N ARG A 40 -4.69 -13.20 0.75
CA ARG A 40 -4.68 -12.13 -0.26
C ARG A 40 -3.43 -11.26 -0.12
N ASN A 41 -3.02 -10.66 -1.22
CA ASN A 41 -2.13 -9.49 -1.25
C ASN A 41 -2.94 -8.21 -1.50
N VAL A 42 -2.32 -7.04 -1.30
CA VAL A 42 -3.01 -5.74 -1.45
C VAL A 42 -3.59 -5.61 -2.86
N GLU A 43 -2.82 -6.00 -3.88
CA GLU A 43 -3.19 -5.90 -5.29
C GLU A 43 -4.43 -6.74 -5.65
N GLU A 44 -4.71 -7.82 -4.90
CA GLU A 44 -5.89 -8.65 -5.10
C GLU A 44 -7.16 -8.04 -4.48
N LEU A 45 -7.01 -7.07 -3.57
CA LEU A 45 -8.10 -6.37 -2.91
C LEU A 45 -8.33 -4.95 -3.45
N LEU A 46 -7.44 -4.44 -4.32
CA LEU A 46 -7.63 -3.15 -4.98
C LEU A 46 -8.81 -3.12 -5.98
N PRO A 47 -9.10 -4.18 -6.77
CA PRO A 47 -10.21 -4.17 -7.71
C PRO A 47 -11.56 -4.01 -7.01
N GLU A 48 -12.46 -3.22 -7.60
CA GLU A 48 -13.78 -2.92 -7.05
C GLU A 48 -14.58 -4.18 -6.74
N ALA A 49 -14.62 -5.15 -7.66
CA ALA A 49 -15.32 -6.42 -7.47
C ALA A 49 -14.81 -7.21 -6.25
N ALA A 50 -13.51 -7.14 -5.93
CA ALA A 50 -12.95 -7.81 -4.77
C ALA A 50 -13.33 -7.09 -3.47
N ARG A 51 -13.36 -5.74 -3.48
CA ARG A 51 -13.82 -4.93 -2.35
C ARG A 51 -15.29 -5.14 -2.06
N GLU A 52 -16.14 -5.14 -3.07
CA GLU A 52 -17.59 -5.39 -2.91
C GLU A 52 -17.86 -6.79 -2.36
N MET A 53 -17.16 -7.82 -2.86
CA MET A 53 -17.26 -9.17 -2.31
C MET A 53 -16.82 -9.23 -0.84
N PHE A 54 -15.77 -8.50 -0.47
CA PHE A 54 -15.32 -8.40 0.91
C PHE A 54 -16.34 -7.68 1.79
N LEU A 55 -16.88 -6.54 1.34
CA LEU A 55 -17.91 -5.79 2.04
C LEU A 55 -19.20 -6.60 2.24
N GLN A 56 -19.60 -7.39 1.24
CA GLN A 56 -20.75 -8.29 1.38
C GLN A 56 -20.53 -9.36 2.46
N ALA A 57 -19.32 -9.92 2.54
CA ALA A 57 -18.98 -10.86 3.61
C ALA A 57 -18.91 -10.16 4.98
N SER A 58 -18.33 -8.95 5.04
CA SER A 58 -18.33 -8.11 6.23
C SER A 58 -19.76 -7.77 6.68
N ALA A 59 -20.67 -7.50 5.76
CA ALA A 59 -22.08 -7.22 6.04
C ALA A 59 -22.78 -8.40 6.71
N GLY A 60 -22.47 -9.62 6.29
CA GLY A 60 -22.97 -10.83 6.94
C GLY A 60 -22.48 -11.00 8.38
N VAL A 61 -21.26 -10.56 8.69
CA VAL A 61 -20.68 -10.60 10.04
C VAL A 61 -21.17 -9.45 10.91
N TRP A 62 -21.40 -8.28 10.32
CA TRP A 62 -21.91 -7.09 11.00
C TRP A 62 -23.43 -7.11 11.17
N GLU A 63 -24.13 -7.98 10.43
CA GLU A 63 -25.60 -8.04 10.33
C GLU A 63 -26.23 -6.72 9.81
N ARG A 64 -25.45 -5.95 9.06
CA ARG A 64 -25.76 -4.58 8.58
C ARG A 64 -25.11 -4.33 7.22
N GLY A 65 -25.62 -3.35 6.46
CA GLY A 65 -25.17 -3.05 5.09
C GLY A 65 -24.48 -1.69 4.91
N ASP A 66 -24.45 -0.85 5.92
CA ASP A 66 -23.79 0.47 5.91
C ASP A 66 -22.28 0.32 6.18
N LEU A 67 -21.58 -0.39 5.29
CA LEU A 67 -20.17 -0.69 5.41
C LEU A 67 -19.36 -0.09 4.26
N HIS A 68 -18.18 0.43 4.59
CA HIS A 68 -17.21 0.88 3.60
C HIS A 68 -15.79 0.54 4.04
N VAL A 69 -14.90 0.35 3.07
CA VAL A 69 -13.47 0.13 3.34
C VAL A 69 -12.82 1.48 3.64
N ILE A 70 -12.23 1.59 4.83
CA ILE A 70 -11.49 2.78 5.27
C ILE A 70 -10.03 2.68 4.84
N ASN A 71 -9.41 1.52 5.04
CA ASN A 71 -7.98 1.34 4.80
C ASN A 71 -7.67 -0.11 4.39
N VAL A 72 -6.65 -0.26 3.54
CA VAL A 72 -6.09 -1.54 3.12
C VAL A 72 -4.57 -1.43 3.25
N THR A 73 -3.97 -2.22 4.14
CA THR A 73 -2.54 -2.16 4.43
C THR A 73 -1.91 -3.53 4.29
N SER A 74 -0.71 -3.63 3.69
CA SER A 74 0.01 -4.90 3.64
C SER A 74 0.38 -5.37 5.05
N ALA A 75 0.32 -6.68 5.30
CA ALA A 75 0.84 -7.24 6.55
C ALA A 75 2.35 -7.04 6.69
N LEU A 76 3.09 -6.87 5.57
CA LEU A 76 4.52 -6.57 5.59
C LEU A 76 4.82 -5.19 6.20
N ASP A 77 4.00 -4.18 5.90
CA ASP A 77 4.16 -2.82 6.41
C ASP A 77 4.02 -2.74 7.94
N ARG A 78 3.40 -3.77 8.55
CA ARG A 78 3.23 -3.90 10.02
C ARG A 78 4.19 -4.88 10.67
N GLY A 79 5.37 -5.06 10.08
CA GLY A 79 6.41 -5.94 10.62
C GLY A 79 6.19 -7.42 10.27
N GLY A 80 5.40 -7.71 9.24
CA GLY A 80 5.37 -9.02 8.61
C GLY A 80 6.76 -9.42 8.14
N ARG A 81 7.15 -10.68 8.34
CA ARG A 81 8.44 -11.18 7.88
C ARG A 81 8.48 -11.13 6.36
N VAL A 82 9.59 -10.69 5.79
CA VAL A 82 9.90 -10.78 4.36
C VAL A 82 10.42 -12.19 4.05
N PRO A 83 9.64 -13.10 3.45
CA PRO A 83 10.22 -13.91 2.40
C PRO A 83 10.09 -13.13 1.08
N LEU A 84 11.04 -13.37 0.18
CA LEU A 84 10.82 -13.15 -1.25
C LEU A 84 9.43 -13.69 -1.65
N PRO A 85 8.77 -13.17 -2.70
CA PRO A 85 7.50 -13.72 -3.18
C PRO A 85 7.59 -15.26 -3.30
N ILE A 86 7.00 -15.98 -2.35
CA ILE A 86 6.97 -17.45 -2.36
C ILE A 86 5.75 -17.82 -3.18
N GLU A 87 5.94 -18.53 -4.29
CA GLU A 87 4.83 -19.01 -5.11
C GLU A 87 3.79 -19.74 -4.26
N GLY A 88 2.53 -19.38 -4.45
CA GLY A 88 1.40 -19.97 -3.72
C GLY A 88 1.21 -19.47 -2.28
N ARG A 89 2.07 -18.57 -1.76
CA ARG A 89 1.82 -17.88 -0.49
C ARG A 89 1.40 -16.44 -0.73
N ARG A 90 0.65 -15.92 0.24
CA ARG A 90 0.20 -14.53 0.29
C ARG A 90 0.75 -13.89 1.56
N GLU A 91 1.07 -12.62 1.47
CA GLU A 91 1.64 -11.83 2.56
C GLU A 91 0.58 -11.59 3.65
N GLY A 92 -0.67 -11.47 3.21
CA GLY A 92 -1.79 -11.08 4.04
C GLY A 92 -2.01 -9.58 4.03
N VAL A 93 -3.24 -9.17 4.30
CA VAL A 93 -3.68 -7.77 4.20
C VAL A 93 -4.56 -7.44 5.39
N TYR A 94 -4.30 -6.29 6.01
CA TYR A 94 -5.21 -5.68 6.97
C TYR A 94 -6.24 -4.86 6.20
N VAL A 95 -7.52 -5.18 6.38
CA VAL A 95 -8.64 -4.43 5.79
C VAL A 95 -9.45 -3.82 6.92
N GLN A 96 -9.50 -2.51 6.96
CA GLN A 96 -10.28 -1.74 7.93
C GLN A 96 -11.62 -1.38 7.32
N VAL A 97 -12.71 -1.77 7.98
CA VAL A 97 -14.09 -1.53 7.55
C VAL A 97 -14.77 -0.63 8.56
N GLY A 98 -15.45 0.40 8.08
CA GLY A 98 -16.21 1.35 8.89
C GLY A 98 -17.72 1.15 8.78
N SER A 99 -18.43 1.41 9.88
CA SER A 99 -19.88 1.48 9.96
C SER A 99 -20.33 2.61 10.89
N HIS A 100 -21.54 3.13 10.65
CA HIS A 100 -22.26 3.97 11.61
C HIS A 100 -23.04 3.12 12.61
N SER A 101 -23.28 1.86 12.29
CA SER A 101 -23.95 0.89 13.15
C SER A 101 -22.97 0.22 14.14
N PRO A 102 -23.42 -0.05 15.39
CA PRO A 102 -22.60 -0.74 16.37
C PRO A 102 -22.26 -2.18 15.94
N PHE A 103 -21.23 -2.74 16.55
CA PHE A 103 -20.78 -4.11 16.27
C PHE A 103 -21.85 -5.16 16.61
N SER A 104 -21.94 -6.20 15.79
CA SER A 104 -22.79 -7.36 16.06
C SER A 104 -22.34 -8.13 17.31
N PRO A 105 -23.23 -8.89 17.96
CA PRO A 105 -22.85 -9.75 19.08
C PRO A 105 -21.72 -10.73 18.74
N CYS A 106 -21.65 -11.17 17.49
CA CYS A 106 -20.57 -12.05 17.03
C CYS A 106 -19.20 -11.35 17.03
N LEU A 107 -19.12 -10.13 16.51
CA LEU A 107 -17.87 -9.37 16.51
C LEU A 107 -17.39 -9.09 17.94
N VAL A 108 -18.31 -8.71 18.82
CA VAL A 108 -18.01 -8.49 20.24
C VAL A 108 -17.52 -9.76 20.92
N SER A 109 -18.15 -10.91 20.63
CA SER A 109 -17.73 -12.19 21.21
C SER A 109 -16.37 -12.65 20.67
N ALA A 110 -16.07 -12.36 19.39
CA ALA A 110 -14.80 -12.68 18.74
C ALA A 110 -13.60 -12.00 19.40
N VAL A 111 -13.75 -10.78 19.91
CA VAL A 111 -12.68 -10.03 20.61
C VAL A 111 -12.75 -10.10 22.14
N SER A 112 -13.67 -10.89 22.69
CA SER A 112 -13.84 -11.03 24.14
C SER A 112 -12.57 -11.57 24.86
N PRO A 113 -12.39 -11.30 26.17
CA PRO A 113 -11.25 -11.80 26.93
C PRO A 113 -11.09 -13.33 26.87
N GLN A 114 -12.22 -14.06 26.77
CA GLN A 114 -12.24 -15.51 26.60
C GLN A 114 -11.70 -15.92 25.22
N SER A 115 -12.10 -15.22 24.16
CA SER A 115 -11.56 -15.42 22.82
C SER A 115 -10.07 -15.11 22.73
N GLN A 116 -9.61 -14.02 23.36
CA GLN A 116 -8.18 -13.69 23.44
C GLN A 116 -7.38 -14.79 24.16
N SER A 117 -7.90 -15.29 25.30
CA SER A 117 -7.30 -16.40 26.03
C SER A 117 -7.20 -17.68 25.20
N ARG A 118 -8.22 -17.98 24.38
CA ARG A 118 -8.21 -19.10 23.44
C ARG A 118 -7.16 -18.91 22.35
N CYS A 119 -7.09 -17.71 21.78
CA CYS A 119 -6.08 -17.36 20.77
C CYS A 119 -4.65 -17.53 21.29
N HIS A 120 -4.37 -17.13 22.54
CA HIS A 120 -3.06 -17.37 23.17
C HIS A 120 -2.69 -18.86 23.32
N ARG A 121 -3.69 -19.75 23.37
CA ARG A 121 -3.51 -21.21 23.41
C ARG A 121 -3.55 -21.85 22.01
N GLY A 122 -3.57 -21.06 20.94
CA GLY A 122 -3.73 -21.55 19.57
C GLY A 122 -5.12 -22.12 19.28
N GLN A 123 -6.11 -21.86 20.13
CA GLN A 123 -7.49 -22.28 19.96
C GLN A 123 -8.30 -21.21 19.21
N ARG A 124 -9.41 -21.64 18.58
CA ARG A 124 -10.31 -20.75 17.86
C ARG A 124 -11.07 -19.82 18.82
N PRO A 125 -11.32 -18.56 18.44
CA PRO A 125 -12.11 -17.63 19.24
C PRO A 125 -13.58 -18.04 19.32
N LEU A 126 -14.31 -17.46 20.26
CA LEU A 126 -15.75 -17.62 20.43
C LEU A 126 -16.50 -16.69 19.47
N ALA A 127 -16.47 -16.99 18.18
CA ALA A 127 -17.22 -16.27 17.15
C ALA A 127 -18.14 -17.26 16.45
N SER A 128 -19.44 -16.98 16.34
CA SER A 128 -20.40 -17.81 15.60
C SER A 128 -20.34 -17.60 14.08
N CYS A 129 -19.92 -16.41 13.67
CA CYS A 129 -19.82 -15.93 12.29
C CYS A 129 -18.45 -16.20 11.64
N TYR A 130 -17.66 -17.10 12.23
CA TYR A 130 -16.28 -17.32 11.79
C TYR A 130 -16.15 -17.85 10.35
N ASP A 131 -17.21 -18.50 9.85
CA ASP A 131 -17.28 -19.10 8.51
C ASP A 131 -17.81 -18.14 7.43
N THR A 132 -18.32 -16.95 7.77
CA THR A 132 -19.01 -16.05 6.81
C THR A 132 -18.12 -15.58 5.66
N PHE A 133 -16.80 -15.50 5.89
CA PHE A 133 -15.83 -15.08 4.88
C PHE A 133 -15.36 -16.22 3.96
N ALA A 134 -15.63 -17.48 4.33
CA ALA A 134 -15.26 -18.63 3.53
C ALA A 134 -16.21 -18.80 2.31
N PRO A 135 -15.73 -19.35 1.19
CA PRO A 135 -14.36 -19.82 0.94
C PRO A 135 -13.41 -18.72 0.43
N HIS A 136 -13.92 -17.50 0.17
CA HIS A 136 -13.20 -16.48 -0.58
C HIS A 136 -12.09 -15.80 0.23
N PHE A 137 -12.28 -15.61 1.54
CA PHE A 137 -11.34 -14.92 2.41
C PHE A 137 -11.05 -15.75 3.67
N SER A 138 -9.77 -15.89 3.98
CA SER A 138 -9.29 -16.58 5.18
C SER A 138 -8.95 -15.56 6.25
N ILE A 139 -9.92 -15.22 7.10
CA ILE A 139 -9.73 -14.26 8.18
C ILE A 139 -8.94 -14.86 9.35
N ARG A 140 -7.90 -14.15 9.79
CA ARG A 140 -7.17 -14.44 11.03
C ARG A 140 -7.94 -13.80 12.19
N TRP A 141 -8.97 -14.49 12.68
CA TRP A 141 -9.86 -13.98 13.73
C TRP A 141 -9.17 -13.56 15.03
N CYS A 142 -8.04 -14.18 15.37
CA CYS A 142 -7.24 -13.79 16.54
C CYS A 142 -6.52 -12.43 16.40
N ASN A 143 -6.53 -11.85 15.19
CA ASN A 143 -5.99 -10.53 14.87
C ASN A 143 -7.09 -9.51 14.61
N LEU A 144 -8.36 -9.87 14.82
CA LEU A 144 -9.47 -8.94 14.69
C LEU A 144 -9.35 -7.85 15.77
N THR A 145 -9.42 -6.59 15.35
CA THR A 145 -9.51 -5.45 16.28
C THR A 145 -10.79 -4.68 16.02
N LEU A 146 -11.45 -4.25 17.10
CA LEU A 146 -12.63 -3.38 17.05
C LEU A 146 -12.26 -2.04 17.67
N LEU A 147 -12.56 -0.97 16.95
CA LEU A 147 -12.22 0.40 17.30
C LEU A 147 -13.50 1.23 17.31
N GLN A 148 -13.73 1.93 18.42
CA GLN A 148 -14.77 2.94 18.50
C GLN A 148 -14.09 4.31 18.45
N VAL A 149 -14.24 4.99 17.33
CA VAL A 149 -13.67 6.31 17.07
C VAL A 149 -14.74 7.35 17.37
N TRP A 150 -14.46 8.23 18.31
CA TRP A 150 -15.30 9.39 18.57
C TRP A 150 -14.80 10.56 17.72
N PRO A 151 -15.69 11.35 17.10
CA PRO A 151 -15.27 12.55 16.40
C PRO A 151 -14.52 13.43 17.41
N SER A 152 -13.24 13.66 17.12
CA SER A 152 -12.47 14.64 17.88
C SER A 152 -13.06 16.01 17.59
N PRO A 153 -13.17 16.93 18.58
CA PRO A 153 -13.57 18.30 18.27
C PRO A 153 -12.61 18.83 17.20
N THR A 154 -13.18 19.34 16.10
CA THR A 154 -12.43 19.91 14.98
C THR A 154 -11.47 20.95 15.55
N THR A 155 -10.21 20.55 15.76
CA THR A 155 -9.16 21.49 16.09
C THR A 155 -9.04 22.35 14.84
N PRO A 156 -9.01 23.70 14.95
CA PRO A 156 -8.74 24.53 13.79
C PRO A 156 -7.51 23.96 13.11
N GLY A 157 -7.68 23.53 11.85
CA GLY A 157 -6.61 22.89 11.11
C GLY A 157 -5.36 23.77 11.11
N PRO A 158 -4.17 23.20 10.90
CA PRO A 158 -2.97 24.02 10.73
C PRO A 158 -3.25 25.07 9.65
N VAL A 159 -2.82 26.31 9.89
CA VAL A 159 -2.91 27.36 8.86
C VAL A 159 -2.13 26.89 7.66
N TRP A 160 -2.85 26.50 6.61
CA TRP A 160 -2.27 25.96 5.40
C TRP A 160 -1.45 27.04 4.70
N GLY A 161 -0.20 26.72 4.34
CA GLY A 161 0.63 27.65 3.56
C GLY A 161 0.12 27.79 2.13
N LEU A 162 0.60 28.82 1.42
CA LEU A 162 0.24 29.20 0.04
C LEU A 162 0.37 28.08 -1.03
N GLY A 163 0.88 26.89 -0.69
CA GLY A 163 1.05 25.76 -1.60
C GLY A 163 0.03 24.63 -1.41
N VAL A 164 -0.96 24.79 -0.52
CA VAL A 164 -2.03 23.82 -0.30
C VAL A 164 -3.30 24.34 -0.96
N LEU A 165 -3.92 23.49 -1.78
CA LEU A 165 -5.15 23.81 -2.48
C LEU A 165 -6.31 23.93 -1.48
N GLU A 166 -7.10 25.00 -1.60
CA GLU A 166 -8.28 25.20 -0.75
C GLU A 166 -9.39 24.20 -1.11
N ASP A 167 -10.30 23.96 -0.15
CA ASP A 167 -11.44 23.06 -0.35
C ASP A 167 -12.31 23.54 -1.52
N GLY A 168 -12.43 22.70 -2.56
CA GLY A 168 -13.15 23.04 -3.79
C GLY A 168 -12.37 23.87 -4.82
N GLY A 169 -11.09 24.13 -4.59
CA GLY A 169 -10.20 24.69 -5.61
C GLY A 169 -9.88 23.66 -6.69
N ASP A 170 -9.81 24.10 -7.95
CA ASP A 170 -9.33 23.25 -9.04
C ASP A 170 -7.80 23.17 -8.98
N PHE A 171 -7.27 21.94 -8.86
CA PHE A 171 -5.84 21.72 -9.03
C PHE A 171 -5.51 21.86 -10.50
N GLU A 172 -4.90 22.98 -10.89
CA GLU A 172 -4.24 23.15 -12.17
C GLU A 172 -2.77 22.76 -12.02
N PRO A 173 -2.41 21.47 -12.19
CA PRO A 173 -1.01 21.12 -12.29
C PRO A 173 -0.41 21.90 -13.46
N PRO A 174 0.87 22.28 -13.39
CA PRO A 174 1.59 22.77 -14.57
C PRO A 174 1.35 21.79 -15.72
N THR A 175 0.65 22.26 -16.76
CA THR A 175 0.21 21.44 -17.89
C THR A 175 1.38 20.90 -18.69
N GLU A 176 2.54 21.53 -18.53
CA GLU A 176 3.79 21.10 -19.13
C GLU A 176 4.82 20.81 -18.04
N VAL A 177 5.00 19.52 -17.74
CA VAL A 177 6.26 19.06 -17.18
C VAL A 177 7.23 19.04 -18.36
N THR A 178 8.15 20.00 -18.42
CA THR A 178 9.21 19.98 -19.44
C THR A 178 9.93 18.62 -19.34
N PRO A 179 10.00 17.85 -20.44
CA PRO A 179 10.69 16.58 -20.44
C PRO A 179 12.09 16.79 -19.90
N ARG A 180 12.48 16.03 -18.87
CA ARG A 180 13.82 16.15 -18.34
C ARG A 180 14.78 15.62 -19.39
N GLU A 181 15.53 16.51 -20.03
CA GLU A 181 16.55 16.17 -21.02
C GLU A 181 17.65 15.34 -20.34
N LEU A 182 17.55 14.01 -20.46
CA LEU A 182 18.50 13.05 -19.88
C LEU A 182 19.73 12.83 -20.77
N LEU A 183 19.65 13.23 -22.05
CA LEU A 183 20.73 13.13 -23.03
C LEU A 183 22.06 13.73 -22.54
N PRO A 184 22.13 14.96 -21.99
CA PRO A 184 23.38 15.52 -21.49
C PRO A 184 23.97 14.70 -20.33
N ALA A 185 23.14 14.24 -19.39
CA ALA A 185 23.60 13.42 -18.27
C ALA A 185 24.15 12.06 -18.75
N PHE A 186 23.51 11.44 -19.74
CA PHE A 186 23.97 10.21 -20.38
C PHE A 186 25.28 10.39 -21.14
N LEU A 187 25.45 11.50 -21.87
CA LEU A 187 26.70 11.80 -22.57
C LEU A 187 27.84 12.02 -21.58
N VAL A 188 27.60 12.71 -20.46
CA VAL A 188 28.62 12.91 -19.42
C VAL A 188 29.04 11.58 -18.78
N THR A 189 28.07 10.73 -18.41
CA THR A 189 28.39 9.42 -17.81
C THR A 189 29.11 8.47 -18.76
N LEU A 190 28.94 8.62 -20.08
CA LEU A 190 29.62 7.80 -21.08
C LEU A 190 31.00 8.37 -21.50
N LEU A 191 31.06 9.66 -21.83
CA LEU A 191 32.25 10.28 -22.44
C LEU A 191 33.36 10.51 -21.42
N VAL A 192 33.03 10.84 -20.17
CA VAL A 192 34.05 11.11 -19.14
C VAL A 192 34.89 9.86 -18.83
N PRO A 193 34.31 8.68 -18.53
CA PRO A 193 35.12 7.46 -18.33
C PRO A 193 35.94 7.07 -19.56
N LEU A 194 35.38 7.26 -20.76
CA LEU A 194 36.06 6.93 -22.02
C LEU A 194 37.27 7.84 -22.26
N ALA A 195 37.13 9.14 -22.03
CA ALA A 195 38.23 10.10 -22.10
C ALA A 195 39.33 9.78 -21.06
N VAL A 196 38.96 9.43 -19.83
CA VAL A 196 39.90 8.99 -18.80
C VAL A 196 40.64 7.72 -19.22
N ALA A 197 39.93 6.73 -19.78
CA ALA A 197 40.55 5.51 -20.28
C ALA A 197 41.55 5.79 -21.40
N VAL A 198 41.19 6.64 -22.38
CA VAL A 198 42.10 7.05 -23.46
C VAL A 198 43.34 7.76 -22.92
N LEU A 199 43.16 8.68 -21.97
CA LEU A 199 44.28 9.38 -21.35
C LEU A 199 45.24 8.41 -20.65
N LEU A 200 44.69 7.46 -19.88
CA LEU A 200 45.47 6.42 -19.21
C LEU A 200 46.19 5.52 -20.22
N CYS A 201 45.54 5.13 -21.32
CA CYS A 201 46.17 4.35 -22.38
C CYS A 201 47.31 5.10 -23.06
N LEU A 202 47.15 6.39 -23.35
CA LEU A 202 48.21 7.22 -23.92
C LEU A 202 49.38 7.38 -22.95
N LEU A 203 49.11 7.60 -21.67
CA LEU A 203 50.12 7.75 -20.63
C LEU A 203 50.89 6.44 -20.42
N LEU A 204 50.19 5.31 -20.32
CA LEU A 204 50.81 3.98 -20.26
C LEU A 204 51.61 3.67 -21.52
N GLY A 205 51.08 3.97 -22.71
CA GLY A 205 51.79 3.82 -23.98
C GLY A 205 53.06 4.65 -24.04
N HIS A 206 53.01 5.90 -23.58
CA HIS A 206 54.19 6.76 -23.48
C HIS A 206 55.23 6.20 -22.49
N LEU A 207 54.81 5.73 -21.31
CA LEU A 207 55.71 5.12 -20.34
C LEU A 207 56.35 3.82 -20.86
N MET A 208 55.57 2.97 -21.52
CA MET A 208 56.04 1.67 -22.02
C MET A 208 56.89 1.78 -23.30
N CYS A 209 56.61 2.74 -24.19
CA CYS A 209 57.34 2.90 -25.45
C CYS A 209 58.48 3.93 -25.37
N CYS A 210 58.31 5.04 -24.64
CA CYS A 210 59.29 6.13 -24.61
C CYS A 210 60.22 6.12 -23.39
N ARG A 211 59.89 5.37 -22.32
CA ARG A 211 60.72 5.26 -21.10
C ARG A 211 61.17 3.83 -20.79
N ARG A 212 61.20 2.95 -21.78
CA ARG A 212 61.77 1.60 -21.63
C ARG A 212 63.30 1.70 -21.60
N GLU A 213 63.86 1.96 -20.43
CA GLU A 213 65.27 1.68 -20.14
C GLU A 213 65.44 0.16 -20.11
N GLY A 214 65.79 -0.41 -21.26
CA GLY A 214 65.88 -1.85 -21.46
C GLY A 214 66.31 -2.24 -22.87
N VAL A 215 67.31 -1.53 -23.41
CA VAL A 215 68.40 -2.03 -24.27
C VAL A 215 69.67 -1.30 -23.84
#